data_AF-A0A9E1XUC8-F1
#
_entry.id   AF-A0A9E1XUC8-F1
#
_cell.length_a   1.000
_cell.length_b   1.000
_cell.length_c   1.000
_cell.angle_alpha   90.00
_cell.angle_beta   90.00
_cell.angle_gamma   90.00
#
_symmetry.space_group_name_H-M   'P 1'
#
loop_
_entity.id
_entity.type
_entity.pdbx_description
1 polymer ?
#
loop_
_entity_poly.entity_id
_entity_poly.type
_entity_poly.pdbx_seq_one_letter_code
_entity_poly.pdbx_strand_id
1 'polypeptide(L)'
;MIPKLLLFVGLCAIAGATAQPADRQLAFAEDLYANGEDVFALLEFKRFVFHNPSHAQTPLALHRLSRLYVSTTGNLTAAQETSAALIAKYPRSPLVPEARAFVEFLEVNSDFDGRPMQLWLKAENLEKQKRFDAAVAILDRIVERFPQARLADDALYRIGTIQHERLGKTAEARATFARLAQDYPQSEWLVRAEFQAASALGSVKGSEPEAAVALRRFAAKHPKDPLAKEALVKAAALERAGFVIKRQFDAKFVRKYAVRRGGQAGQQYAVDIQIAAGLSQREVQATLEDALVKESAKRAKPQDNVRVQGYFNYPITRAGAATWTPGKVPIYRVEKRKTKHLLLDLGLDILNQP
;
A
#
# COMPACT_ATOMS: atom_id res chain seq x y z
N MET A 1 37.59 14.05 35.09
CA MET A 1 38.51 13.01 35.61
C MET A 1 37.73 11.72 35.83
N ILE A 2 38.05 10.68 35.06
CA ILE A 2 37.77 9.25 35.33
C ILE A 2 39.17 8.68 35.73
N PRO A 3 39.34 7.69 36.64
CA PRO A 3 38.47 6.54 36.92
C PRO A 3 38.23 6.19 38.41
N LYS A 4 37.12 5.49 38.65
CA LYS A 4 37.06 4.43 39.67
C LYS A 4 36.57 3.16 38.98
N LEU A 5 37.52 2.26 38.79
CA LEU A 5 37.34 0.88 38.36
C LEU A 5 37.31 -0.01 39.62
N LEU A 6 36.53 -1.10 39.56
CA LEU A 6 36.51 -2.25 40.47
C LEU A 6 35.84 -2.05 41.85
N LEU A 7 34.64 -2.64 42.03
CA LEU A 7 34.47 -3.91 42.77
C LEU A 7 32.98 -4.27 42.80
N PHE A 8 32.54 -5.26 42.01
CA PHE A 8 31.34 -6.04 42.31
C PHE A 8 31.46 -7.42 41.64
N VAL A 9 32.44 -8.19 42.12
CA VAL A 9 32.47 -9.64 41.99
C VAL A 9 32.27 -10.18 43.40
N GLY A 10 31.26 -11.04 43.58
CA GLY A 10 31.11 -11.87 44.77
C GLY A 10 29.93 -11.53 45.66
N LEU A 11 28.76 -12.07 45.32
CA LEU A 11 27.82 -12.56 46.32
C LEU A 11 27.24 -13.90 45.85
N CYS A 12 28.06 -14.96 45.96
CA CYS A 12 27.54 -16.30 46.16
C CYS A 12 27.04 -16.36 47.60
N ALA A 13 25.73 -16.16 47.79
CA ALA A 13 25.04 -16.53 49.01
C ALA A 13 23.93 -17.52 48.64
N ILE A 14 24.08 -18.71 49.21
CA ILE A 14 23.24 -19.88 49.07
C ILE A 14 21.88 -19.57 49.71
N ALA A 15 20.97 -19.02 48.92
CA ALA A 15 19.55 -19.14 49.17
C ALA A 15 19.07 -20.32 48.33
N GLY A 16 18.47 -21.33 48.95
CA GLY A 16 17.93 -22.50 48.25
C GLY A 16 17.12 -22.03 47.05
N ALA A 17 17.68 -22.22 45.85
CA ALA A 17 17.05 -21.83 44.61
C ALA A 17 15.86 -22.75 44.44
N THR A 18 14.70 -22.32 44.93
CA THR A 18 13.45 -22.87 44.44
C THR A 18 13.48 -22.62 42.95
N ALA A 19 13.67 -23.70 42.17
CA ALA A 19 13.64 -23.62 40.72
C ALA A 19 12.35 -22.88 40.37
N GLN A 20 12.49 -21.73 39.69
CA GLN A 20 11.30 -21.01 39.25
C GLN A 20 10.42 -21.99 38.47
N PRO A 21 9.09 -21.99 38.68
CA PRO A 21 8.21 -22.84 37.91
C PRO A 21 8.51 -22.72 36.42
N ALA A 22 8.54 -23.84 35.71
CA ALA A 22 8.93 -23.91 34.29
C ALA A 22 8.17 -22.87 33.44
N ASP A 23 6.88 -22.69 33.71
CA ASP A 23 6.04 -21.68 33.04
C ASP A 23 6.53 -20.24 33.24
N ARG A 24 7.01 -19.90 34.44
CA ARG A 24 7.57 -18.56 34.70
C ARG A 24 8.89 -18.35 33.97
N GLN A 25 9.74 -19.38 33.92
CA GLN A 25 10.99 -19.31 33.17
C GLN A 25 10.72 -19.10 31.68
N LEU A 26 9.77 -19.84 31.11
CA LEU A 26 9.38 -19.69 29.71
C LEU A 26 8.76 -18.32 29.43
N ALA A 27 7.86 -17.84 30.31
CA ALA A 27 7.25 -16.53 30.17
C ALA A 27 8.31 -15.41 30.17
N PHE A 28 9.35 -15.53 31.00
CA PHE A 28 10.47 -14.59 31.01
C PHE A 28 11.28 -14.64 29.71
N ALA A 29 11.56 -15.84 29.17
CA ALA A 29 12.24 -15.97 27.88
C ALA A 29 11.43 -15.36 26.72
N GLU A 30 10.11 -15.55 26.71
CA GLU A 30 9.21 -14.94 25.72
C GLU A 30 9.11 -13.43 25.87
N ASP A 31 9.14 -12.88 27.10
CA ASP A 31 9.18 -11.43 27.32
C ASP A 31 10.46 -10.79 26.77
N LEU A 32 11.63 -11.37 27.08
CA LEU A 32 12.90 -10.95 26.50
C LEU A 32 12.87 -10.98 24.97
N TYR A 33 12.32 -12.04 24.40
CA TYR A 33 12.18 -12.20 22.95
C TYR A 33 11.24 -11.13 22.35
N ALA A 34 10.11 -10.86 23.00
CA ALA A 34 9.16 -9.84 22.57
C ALA A 34 9.75 -8.41 22.64
N ASN A 35 10.66 -8.17 23.60
CA ASN A 35 11.36 -6.89 23.76
C ASN A 35 12.62 -6.76 22.89
N GLY A 36 12.98 -7.81 22.13
CA GLY A 36 14.15 -7.81 21.24
C GLY A 36 15.48 -7.98 21.93
N GLU A 37 15.46 -8.50 23.16
CA GLU A 37 16.62 -8.90 23.94
C GLU A 37 17.11 -10.29 23.49
N ASP A 38 17.33 -10.45 22.18
CA ASP A 38 17.49 -11.75 21.51
C ASP A 38 18.62 -12.62 22.10
N VAL A 39 19.71 -12.01 22.57
CA VAL A 39 20.84 -12.73 23.21
C VAL A 39 20.46 -13.30 24.57
N PHE A 40 19.72 -12.54 25.38
CA PHE A 40 19.22 -13.00 26.67
C PHE A 40 18.10 -14.03 26.48
N ALA A 41 17.22 -13.81 25.52
CA ALA A 41 16.19 -14.78 25.14
C ALA A 41 16.80 -16.11 24.70
N LEU A 42 17.85 -16.10 23.85
CA LEU A 42 18.58 -17.31 23.44
C LEU A 42 19.08 -18.10 24.66
N LEU A 43 19.69 -17.41 25.63
CA LEU A 43 20.21 -18.02 26.85
C LEU A 43 19.09 -18.65 27.69
N GLU A 44 17.99 -17.92 27.91
CA GLU A 44 16.88 -18.40 28.74
C GLU A 44 16.08 -19.53 28.07
N PHE A 45 15.87 -19.50 26.76
CA PHE A 45 15.29 -20.64 26.04
C PHE A 45 16.19 -21.87 26.13
N LYS A 46 17.52 -21.71 25.97
CA LYS A 46 18.48 -22.82 26.13
C LYS A 46 18.41 -23.40 27.54
N ARG A 47 18.36 -22.54 28.56
CA ARG A 47 18.24 -22.93 29.97
C ARG A 47 16.91 -23.66 30.24
N PHE A 48 15.81 -23.17 29.69
CA PHE A 48 14.49 -23.78 29.82
C PHE A 48 14.46 -25.19 29.21
N VAL A 49 14.93 -25.34 27.97
CA VAL A 49 14.98 -26.64 27.26
C VAL A 49 15.85 -27.65 28.03
N PHE A 50 16.97 -27.19 28.60
CA PHE A 50 17.87 -28.04 29.37
C PHE A 50 17.23 -28.61 30.64
N HIS A 51 16.53 -27.77 31.42
CA HIS A 51 15.94 -28.21 32.68
C HIS A 51 14.56 -28.87 32.53
N ASN A 52 13.85 -28.60 31.43
CA ASN A 52 12.45 -28.98 31.27
C ASN A 52 12.18 -29.81 29.99
N PRO A 53 12.96 -30.85 29.64
CA PRO A 53 12.83 -31.53 28.34
C PRO A 53 11.48 -32.22 28.12
N SER A 54 10.75 -32.60 29.17
CA SER A 54 9.43 -33.23 29.06
C SER A 54 8.27 -32.24 29.15
N HIS A 55 8.55 -30.93 29.26
CA HIS A 55 7.50 -29.93 29.40
C HIS A 55 6.70 -29.76 28.09
N ALA A 56 5.40 -29.52 28.21
CA ALA A 56 4.49 -29.38 27.07
C ALA A 56 4.91 -28.29 26.08
N GLN A 57 5.56 -27.22 26.59
CA GLN A 57 6.04 -26.08 25.80
C GLN A 57 7.50 -26.19 25.32
N THR A 58 8.18 -27.31 25.59
CA THR A 58 9.56 -27.52 25.09
C THR A 58 9.67 -27.41 23.57
N PRO A 59 8.72 -27.93 22.77
CA PRO A 59 8.76 -27.75 21.32
C PRO A 59 8.73 -26.27 20.89
N LEU A 60 7.96 -25.43 21.58
CA LEU A 60 7.94 -23.98 21.32
C LEU A 60 9.31 -23.37 21.60
N ALA A 61 9.89 -23.66 22.77
CA ALA A 61 11.20 -23.16 23.15
C ALA A 61 12.30 -23.62 22.18
N LEU A 62 12.28 -24.89 21.73
CA LEU A 62 13.20 -25.40 20.71
C LEU A 62 13.06 -24.66 19.38
N HIS A 63 11.82 -24.40 18.95
CA HIS A 63 11.58 -23.65 17.71
C HIS A 63 12.06 -22.19 17.81
N ARG A 64 11.84 -21.53 18.95
CA ARG A 64 12.38 -20.18 19.21
C ARG A 64 13.91 -20.19 19.22
N LEU A 65 14.49 -21.16 19.92
CA LEU A 65 15.93 -21.31 20.08
C LEU A 65 16.64 -21.56 18.73
N SER A 66 16.09 -22.43 17.86
CA SER A 66 16.70 -22.72 16.56
C SER A 66 16.80 -21.47 15.68
N ARG A 67 15.74 -20.65 15.67
CA ARG A 67 15.73 -19.38 14.93
C ARG A 67 16.69 -18.36 15.52
N LEU A 68 16.76 -18.27 16.85
CA LEU A 68 17.68 -17.39 17.54
C LEU A 68 19.16 -17.77 17.32
N TYR A 69 19.50 -19.06 17.21
CA TYR A 69 20.86 -19.47 16.86
C TYR A 69 21.34 -18.83 15.56
N VAL A 70 20.48 -18.78 14.54
CA VAL A 70 20.81 -18.11 13.28
C VAL A 70 20.86 -16.59 13.47
N SER A 71 19.80 -15.96 13.97
CA SER A 71 19.71 -14.50 14.00
C SER A 71 20.76 -13.85 14.90
N THR A 72 21.13 -14.48 16.02
CA THR A 72 22.06 -13.91 17.01
C THR A 72 23.52 -14.35 16.81
N THR A 73 23.74 -15.64 16.53
CA THR A 73 25.10 -16.21 16.48
C THR A 73 25.55 -16.64 15.09
N GLY A 74 24.63 -16.72 14.12
CA GLY A 74 24.92 -17.29 12.80
C GLY A 74 25.20 -18.80 12.83
N ASN A 75 24.93 -19.49 13.95
CA ASN A 75 25.26 -20.90 14.11
C ASN A 75 24.20 -21.79 13.44
N LEU A 76 24.40 -22.06 12.15
CA LEU A 76 23.50 -22.86 11.33
C LEU A 76 23.42 -24.31 11.81
N THR A 77 24.53 -24.89 12.25
CA THR A 77 24.59 -26.26 12.77
C THR A 77 23.70 -26.40 14.01
N ALA A 78 23.85 -25.51 15.00
CA ALA A 78 23.01 -25.52 16.19
C ALA A 78 21.53 -25.31 15.86
N ALA A 79 21.21 -24.46 14.87
CA ALA A 79 19.84 -24.24 14.40
C ALA A 79 19.23 -25.51 13.78
N GLN A 80 19.98 -26.22 12.93
CA GLN A 80 19.57 -27.47 12.30
C GLN A 80 19.40 -28.58 13.35
N GLU A 81 20.38 -28.78 14.23
CA GLU A 81 20.32 -29.77 15.31
C GLU A 81 19.14 -29.53 16.25
N THR A 82 18.88 -28.27 16.61
CA THR A 82 17.75 -27.90 17.48
C THR A 82 16.41 -28.20 16.80
N SER A 83 16.27 -27.88 15.50
CA SER A 83 15.06 -28.18 14.73
C SER A 83 14.87 -29.70 14.53
N ALA A 84 15.96 -30.44 14.27
CA ALA A 84 15.94 -31.89 14.17
C ALA A 84 15.54 -32.55 15.50
N ALA A 85 16.04 -32.03 16.64
CA ALA A 85 15.66 -32.49 17.96
C ALA A 85 14.16 -32.29 18.23
N LEU A 86 13.58 -31.16 17.80
CA LEU A 86 12.13 -30.93 17.88
C LEU A 86 11.37 -32.02 17.12
N ILE A 87 11.76 -32.26 15.86
CA ILE A 87 11.08 -33.23 14.97
C ILE A 87 11.20 -34.66 15.53
N ALA A 88 12.38 -35.07 15.98
CA ALA A 88 12.65 -36.42 16.42
C ALA A 88 12.06 -36.73 17.80
N LYS A 89 12.18 -35.80 18.76
CA LYS A 89 11.77 -36.04 20.15
C LYS A 89 10.30 -35.70 20.41
N TYR A 90 9.69 -34.84 19.59
CA TYR A 90 8.29 -34.41 19.76
C TYR A 90 7.50 -34.56 18.45
N PRO A 91 7.43 -35.77 17.86
CA PRO A 91 6.86 -35.98 16.53
C PRO A 91 5.36 -35.66 16.43
N ARG A 92 4.64 -35.58 17.56
CA ARG A 92 3.23 -35.18 17.63
C ARG A 92 3.02 -33.68 17.91
N SER A 93 4.08 -32.89 18.03
CA SER A 93 3.96 -31.46 18.26
C SER A 93 3.36 -30.77 17.03
N PRO A 94 2.44 -29.80 17.21
CA PRO A 94 1.92 -29.00 16.10
C PRO A 94 3.00 -28.16 15.40
N LEU A 95 4.19 -27.99 16.01
CA LEU A 95 5.31 -27.23 15.44
C LEU A 95 6.23 -28.06 14.53
N VAL A 96 6.00 -29.36 14.38
CA VAL A 96 6.80 -30.22 13.49
C VAL A 96 6.80 -29.71 12.03
N PRO A 97 5.65 -29.32 11.43
CA PRO A 97 5.64 -28.76 10.09
C PRO A 97 6.47 -27.47 9.98
N GLU A 98 6.34 -26.56 10.94
CA GLU A 98 7.12 -25.31 10.98
C GLU A 98 8.63 -25.57 11.13
N ALA A 99 9.01 -26.54 11.95
CA ALA A 99 10.41 -26.94 12.11
C ALA A 99 10.99 -27.54 10.82
N ARG A 100 10.22 -28.36 10.09
CA ARG A 100 10.63 -28.90 8.78
C ARG A 100 10.80 -27.80 7.74
N ALA A 101 9.82 -26.91 7.64
CA ALA A 101 9.91 -25.75 6.74
C ALA A 101 11.10 -24.85 7.08
N PHE A 102 11.42 -24.70 8.37
CA PHE A 102 12.59 -23.95 8.78
C PHE A 102 13.90 -24.65 8.39
N VAL A 103 14.00 -25.98 8.53
CA VAL A 103 15.19 -26.74 8.06
C VAL A 103 15.37 -26.56 6.55
N GLU A 104 14.31 -26.71 5.76
CA GLU A 104 14.36 -26.46 4.31
C GLU A 104 14.78 -25.02 3.99
N PHE A 105 14.25 -24.04 4.72
CA PHE A 105 14.67 -22.65 4.60
C PHE A 105 16.16 -22.46 4.88
N LEU A 106 16.72 -23.11 5.92
CA LEU A 106 18.15 -23.07 6.23
C LEU A 106 18.99 -23.66 5.09
N GLU A 107 18.56 -24.80 4.53
CA GLU A 107 19.27 -25.47 3.44
C GLU A 107 19.26 -24.62 2.16
N VAL A 108 18.09 -24.08 1.80
CA VAL A 108 17.93 -23.24 0.61
C VAL A 108 18.64 -21.89 0.77
N ASN A 109 18.74 -21.31 1.95
CA ASN A 109 19.29 -19.94 2.12
C ASN A 109 20.62 -19.91 2.90
N SER A 110 21.41 -20.97 2.77
CA SER A 110 22.75 -21.11 3.38
C SER A 110 23.88 -20.48 2.55
N ASP A 111 23.55 -19.85 1.41
CA ASP A 111 24.50 -19.10 0.60
C ASP A 111 25.16 -17.96 1.40
N PHE A 112 26.38 -17.58 0.99
CA PHE A 112 27.19 -16.58 1.69
C PHE A 112 27.36 -16.86 3.20
N ASP A 113 27.52 -18.14 3.55
CA ASP A 113 27.64 -18.63 4.94
C ASP A 113 26.41 -18.31 5.80
N GLY A 114 25.23 -18.17 5.19
CA GLY A 114 23.97 -17.83 5.86
C GLY A 114 23.87 -16.38 6.34
N ARG A 115 24.79 -15.48 5.92
CA ARG A 115 24.74 -14.06 6.30
C ARG A 115 23.47 -13.33 5.82
N PRO A 116 23.00 -13.50 4.58
CA PRO A 116 21.71 -12.95 4.14
C PRO A 116 20.55 -13.44 5.00
N MET A 117 20.53 -14.73 5.31
CA MET A 117 19.51 -15.36 6.14
C MET A 117 19.52 -14.85 7.58
N GLN A 118 20.69 -14.61 8.17
CA GLN A 118 20.80 -13.98 9.49
C GLN A 118 20.16 -12.58 9.49
N LEU A 119 20.44 -11.77 8.46
CA LEU A 119 19.81 -10.46 8.30
C LEU A 119 18.30 -10.58 8.11
N TRP A 120 17.83 -11.53 7.31
CA TRP A 120 16.42 -11.79 7.10
C TRP A 120 15.69 -12.09 8.40
N LEU A 121 16.17 -13.07 9.19
CA LEU A 121 15.54 -13.45 10.45
C LEU A 121 15.57 -12.31 11.48
N LYS A 122 16.63 -11.49 11.47
CA LYS A 122 16.71 -10.29 12.29
C LYS A 122 15.65 -9.25 11.88
N ALA A 123 15.45 -9.04 10.57
CA ALA A 123 14.40 -8.16 10.08
C ALA A 123 13.00 -8.67 10.46
N GLU A 124 12.74 -9.98 10.33
CA GLU A 124 11.46 -10.57 10.75
C GLU A 124 11.18 -10.36 12.25
N ASN A 125 12.21 -10.47 13.11
CA ASN A 125 12.07 -10.17 14.54
C ASN A 125 11.72 -8.69 14.77
N LEU A 126 12.39 -7.77 14.07
CA LEU A 126 12.09 -6.34 14.13
C LEU A 126 10.66 -6.03 13.66
N GLU A 127 10.17 -6.70 12.63
CA GLU A 127 8.77 -6.54 12.18
C GLU A 127 7.76 -7.03 13.22
N LYS A 128 8.02 -8.17 13.88
CA LYS A 128 7.18 -8.66 14.99
C LYS A 128 7.12 -7.66 16.14
N GLN A 129 8.24 -6.98 16.39
CA GLN A 129 8.35 -5.87 17.36
C GLN A 129 7.76 -4.55 16.84
N LYS A 130 7.17 -4.52 15.64
CA LYS A 130 6.63 -3.32 14.96
C LYS A 130 7.68 -2.24 14.67
N ARG A 131 8.97 -2.59 14.68
CA ARG A 131 10.10 -1.70 14.37
C ARG A 131 10.37 -1.69 12.87
N PHE A 132 9.38 -1.21 12.11
CA PHE A 132 9.35 -1.34 10.65
C PHE A 132 10.49 -0.63 9.91
N ASP A 133 10.86 0.60 10.32
CA ASP A 133 11.99 1.30 9.70
C ASP A 133 13.32 0.55 9.94
N ALA A 134 13.50 -0.02 11.13
CA ALA A 134 14.69 -0.82 11.44
C ALA A 134 14.71 -2.12 10.64
N ALA A 135 13.55 -2.78 10.46
CA ALA A 135 13.44 -3.97 9.61
C ALA A 135 13.82 -3.68 8.15
N VAL A 136 13.29 -2.58 7.58
CA VAL A 136 13.64 -2.11 6.23
C VAL A 136 15.14 -1.89 6.12
N ALA A 137 15.76 -1.20 7.08
CA ALA A 137 17.21 -0.95 7.06
C ALA A 137 18.06 -2.22 7.18
N ILE A 138 17.57 -3.29 7.81
CA ILE A 138 18.26 -4.59 7.86
C ILE A 138 18.09 -5.36 6.56
N LEU A 139 16.89 -5.37 5.97
CA LEU A 139 16.64 -6.02 4.68
C LEU A 139 17.43 -5.34 3.56
N ASP A 140 17.56 -4.02 3.56
CA ASP A 140 18.27 -3.28 2.51
C ASP A 140 19.75 -3.69 2.46
N ARG A 141 20.35 -4.03 3.60
CA ARG A 141 21.71 -4.58 3.67
C ARG A 141 21.87 -5.92 2.95
N ILE A 142 20.81 -6.72 2.83
CA ILE A 142 20.85 -7.97 2.04
C ILE A 142 21.09 -7.59 0.58
N VAL A 143 20.30 -6.66 0.07
CA VAL A 143 20.36 -6.21 -1.33
C VAL A 143 21.68 -5.51 -1.63
N GLU A 144 22.15 -4.64 -0.73
CA GLU A 144 23.39 -3.86 -0.93
C GLU A 144 24.65 -4.73 -0.87
N ARG A 145 24.71 -5.68 0.06
CA ARG A 145 25.94 -6.44 0.34
C ARG A 145 25.95 -7.81 -0.32
N PHE A 146 24.77 -8.36 -0.61
CA PHE A 146 24.59 -9.69 -1.16
C PHE A 146 23.54 -9.68 -2.29
N PRO A 147 23.72 -8.86 -3.36
CA PRO A 147 22.75 -8.74 -4.44
C PRO A 147 22.55 -10.02 -5.27
N GLN A 148 23.39 -11.04 -5.08
CA GLN A 148 23.24 -12.37 -5.70
C GLN A 148 22.68 -13.42 -4.72
N ALA A 149 22.34 -13.02 -3.49
CA ALA A 149 21.78 -13.94 -2.52
C ALA A 149 20.40 -14.41 -2.95
N ARG A 150 20.07 -15.66 -2.60
CA ARG A 150 18.74 -16.25 -2.84
C ARG A 150 17.60 -15.47 -2.16
N LEU A 151 17.92 -14.66 -1.15
CA LEU A 151 16.98 -13.80 -0.43
C LEU A 151 16.96 -12.33 -0.90
N ALA A 152 17.73 -11.96 -1.92
CA ALA A 152 17.91 -10.55 -2.27
C ALA A 152 16.65 -9.93 -2.90
N ASP A 153 15.95 -10.66 -3.76
CA ASP A 153 14.68 -10.26 -4.35
C ASP A 153 13.52 -10.39 -3.34
N ASP A 154 13.50 -11.44 -2.52
CA ASP A 154 12.61 -11.55 -1.35
C ASP A 154 12.73 -10.33 -0.42
N ALA A 155 13.97 -9.89 -0.15
CA ALA A 155 14.23 -8.70 0.67
C ALA A 155 13.64 -7.44 0.04
N LEU A 156 13.84 -7.22 -1.26
CA LEU A 156 13.22 -6.09 -1.96
C LEU A 156 11.69 -6.14 -1.93
N TYR A 157 11.11 -7.30 -2.19
CA TYR A 157 9.66 -7.45 -2.15
C TYR A 157 9.12 -7.12 -0.76
N ARG A 158 9.76 -7.66 0.29
CA ARG A 158 9.39 -7.43 1.68
C ARG A 158 9.57 -5.96 2.09
N ILE A 159 10.66 -5.29 1.69
CA ILE A 159 10.86 -3.85 1.92
C ILE A 159 9.70 -3.05 1.33
N GLY A 160 9.35 -3.30 0.06
CA GLY A 160 8.25 -2.60 -0.61
C GLY A 160 6.92 -2.80 0.11
N THR A 161 6.63 -4.02 0.56
CA THR A 161 5.43 -4.33 1.35
C THR A 161 5.41 -3.61 2.69
N ILE A 162 6.51 -3.59 3.45
CA ILE A 162 6.59 -2.87 4.73
C ILE A 162 6.38 -1.36 4.52
N GLN A 163 7.08 -0.79 3.53
CA GLN A 163 6.96 0.63 3.18
C GLN A 163 5.51 1.00 2.86
N HIS A 164 4.83 0.20 2.04
CA HIS A 164 3.45 0.47 1.67
C HIS A 164 2.45 0.25 2.82
N GLU A 165 2.43 -0.96 3.40
CA GLU A 165 1.34 -1.39 4.26
C GLU A 165 1.53 -1.00 5.73
N ARG A 166 2.76 -0.78 6.19
CA ARG A 166 3.06 -0.49 7.60
C ARG A 166 3.49 0.94 7.83
N LEU A 167 4.22 1.52 6.86
CA LEU A 167 4.75 2.87 6.98
C LEU A 167 3.95 3.93 6.20
N GLY A 168 3.06 3.52 5.29
CA GLY A 168 2.33 4.45 4.42
C GLY A 168 3.24 5.20 3.43
N LYS A 169 4.48 4.74 3.26
CA LYS A 169 5.55 5.29 2.43
C LYS A 169 5.38 4.80 0.98
N THR A 170 4.29 5.23 0.35
CA THR A 170 3.89 4.73 -0.98
C THR A 170 4.89 5.07 -2.08
N ALA A 171 5.52 6.24 -2.03
CA ALA A 171 6.51 6.63 -3.02
C ALA A 171 7.75 5.73 -2.93
N GLU A 172 8.25 5.49 -1.72
CA GLU A 172 9.37 4.60 -1.47
C GLU A 172 9.04 3.16 -1.85
N ALA A 173 7.85 2.66 -1.48
CA ALA A 173 7.40 1.31 -1.84
C ALA A 173 7.43 1.08 -3.35
N ARG A 174 6.92 2.05 -4.13
CA ARG A 174 6.93 1.98 -5.59
C ARG A 174 8.35 1.98 -6.15
N ALA A 175 9.24 2.79 -5.60
CA ALA A 175 10.65 2.80 -6.00
C ALA A 175 11.31 1.44 -5.71
N THR A 176 11.04 0.85 -4.55
CA THR A 176 11.56 -0.47 -4.17
C THR A 176 11.04 -1.58 -5.09
N PHE A 177 9.73 -1.62 -5.38
CA PHE A 177 9.17 -2.60 -6.31
C PHE A 177 9.70 -2.43 -7.74
N ALA A 178 9.93 -1.18 -8.19
CA ALA A 178 10.56 -0.92 -9.47
C ALA A 178 12.02 -1.42 -9.50
N ARG A 179 12.76 -1.24 -8.39
CA ARG A 179 14.12 -1.77 -8.23
C ARG A 179 14.14 -3.30 -8.30
N LEU A 180 13.17 -3.99 -7.69
CA LEU A 180 13.01 -5.44 -7.82
C LEU A 180 12.83 -5.84 -9.30
N ALA A 181 11.92 -5.16 -10.01
CA ALA A 181 11.64 -5.48 -11.40
C ALA A 181 12.82 -5.23 -12.34
N GLN A 182 13.66 -4.25 -12.00
CA GLN A 182 14.85 -3.89 -12.77
C GLN A 182 16.02 -4.85 -12.48
N ASP A 183 16.32 -5.06 -11.20
CA ASP A 183 17.53 -5.77 -10.77
C ASP A 183 17.34 -7.29 -10.77
N TYR A 184 16.09 -7.77 -10.60
CA TYR A 184 15.74 -9.19 -10.51
C TYR A 184 14.60 -9.57 -11.47
N PRO A 185 14.79 -9.46 -12.80
CA PRO A 185 13.75 -9.72 -13.79
C PRO A 185 13.33 -11.19 -13.92
N GLN A 186 13.97 -12.11 -13.17
CA GLN A 186 13.60 -13.53 -13.08
C GLN A 186 13.00 -13.89 -11.70
N SER A 187 12.81 -12.90 -10.81
CA SER A 187 12.24 -13.13 -9.49
C SER A 187 10.83 -13.68 -9.58
N GLU A 188 10.50 -14.65 -8.72
CA GLU A 188 9.11 -15.13 -8.54
C GLU A 188 8.18 -14.01 -8.05
N TRP A 189 8.76 -12.97 -7.41
CA TRP A 189 8.04 -11.80 -6.93
C TRP A 189 7.80 -10.75 -8.01
N LEU A 190 8.39 -10.86 -9.20
CA LEU A 190 8.34 -9.82 -10.23
C LEU A 190 6.92 -9.35 -10.55
N VAL A 191 6.04 -10.29 -10.92
CA VAL A 191 4.66 -9.96 -11.33
C VAL A 191 3.88 -9.38 -10.16
N ARG A 192 4.09 -9.91 -8.96
CA ARG A 192 3.44 -9.40 -7.74
C ARG A 192 3.96 -8.01 -7.36
N ALA A 193 5.26 -7.75 -7.49
CA ALA A 193 5.86 -6.44 -7.23
C ALA A 193 5.32 -5.38 -8.21
N GLU A 194 5.22 -5.70 -9.50
CA GLU A 194 4.63 -4.78 -10.49
C GLU A 194 3.15 -4.48 -10.19
N PHE A 195 2.39 -5.49 -9.78
CA PHE A 195 1.00 -5.31 -9.36
C PHE A 195 0.89 -4.42 -8.11
N GLN A 196 1.74 -4.65 -7.11
CA GLN A 196 1.75 -3.84 -5.88
C GLN A 196 2.18 -2.40 -6.17
N ALA A 197 3.17 -2.19 -7.03
CA ALA A 197 3.58 -0.85 -7.46
C ALA A 197 2.46 -0.08 -8.16
N ALA A 198 1.66 -0.76 -8.98
CA ALA A 198 0.49 -0.18 -9.64
C ALA A 198 -0.65 0.09 -8.65
N SER A 199 -0.92 -0.85 -7.74
CA SER A 199 -1.98 -0.75 -6.73
C SER A 199 -1.71 0.35 -5.70
N ALA A 200 -0.45 0.51 -5.28
CA ALA A 200 -0.07 1.45 -4.22
C ALA A 200 -0.41 2.91 -4.56
N LEU A 201 -0.43 3.28 -5.85
CA LEU A 201 -0.88 4.60 -6.32
C LEU A 201 -2.31 4.93 -5.86
N GLY A 202 -3.18 3.93 -5.75
CA GLY A 202 -4.57 4.11 -5.33
C GLY A 202 -4.70 4.57 -3.88
N SER A 203 -3.67 4.40 -3.06
CA SER A 203 -3.63 4.88 -1.67
C SER A 203 -3.25 6.36 -1.56
N VAL A 204 -2.83 7.00 -2.67
CA VAL A 204 -2.51 8.43 -2.72
C VAL A 204 -3.72 9.21 -3.22
N LYS A 205 -4.24 10.11 -2.38
CA LYS A 205 -5.40 10.94 -2.70
C LYS A 205 -5.13 11.79 -3.95
N GLY A 206 -5.98 11.68 -4.97
CA GLY A 206 -5.84 12.38 -6.24
C GLY A 206 -5.08 11.61 -7.34
N SER A 207 -4.42 10.50 -6.99
CA SER A 207 -3.73 9.62 -7.94
C SER A 207 -4.60 8.44 -8.41
N GLU A 208 -5.91 8.45 -8.13
CA GLU A 208 -6.83 7.37 -8.53
C GLU A 208 -6.85 7.12 -10.06
N PRO A 209 -6.83 8.17 -10.93
CA PRO A 209 -6.74 7.97 -12.39
C PRO A 209 -5.40 7.35 -12.81
N GLU A 210 -4.30 7.75 -12.18
CA GLU A 210 -2.96 7.24 -12.47
C GLU A 210 -2.83 5.77 -12.06
N ALA A 211 -3.36 5.43 -10.88
CA ALA A 211 -3.45 4.08 -10.37
C ALA A 211 -4.26 3.17 -11.30
N ALA A 212 -5.42 3.64 -11.78
CA ALA A 212 -6.23 2.90 -12.75
C ALA A 212 -5.46 2.62 -14.05
N VAL A 213 -4.80 3.63 -14.62
CA VAL A 213 -3.99 3.46 -15.83
C VAL A 213 -2.84 2.46 -15.60
N ALA A 214 -2.15 2.55 -14.46
CA ALA A 214 -1.07 1.64 -14.12
C ALA A 214 -1.56 0.18 -14.00
N LEU A 215 -2.70 -0.04 -13.35
CA LEU A 215 -3.32 -1.35 -13.19
C LEU A 215 -3.80 -1.94 -14.53
N ARG A 216 -4.37 -1.12 -15.43
CA ARG A 216 -4.72 -1.53 -16.80
C ARG A 216 -3.47 -1.94 -17.59
N ARG A 217 -2.39 -1.16 -17.48
CA ARG A 217 -1.11 -1.47 -18.14
C ARG A 217 -0.52 -2.78 -17.61
N PHE A 218 -0.55 -2.99 -16.30
CA PHE A 218 -0.16 -4.26 -15.68
C PHE A 218 -0.95 -5.44 -16.24
N ALA A 219 -2.29 -5.33 -16.27
CA ALA A 219 -3.14 -6.40 -16.80
C ALA A 219 -2.90 -6.68 -18.29
N ALA A 220 -2.58 -5.63 -19.08
CA ALA A 220 -2.24 -5.79 -20.50
C ALA A 220 -0.88 -6.47 -20.70
N LYS A 221 0.08 -6.23 -19.79
CA LYS A 221 1.41 -6.87 -19.80
C LYS A 221 1.35 -8.34 -19.37
N HIS A 222 0.46 -8.68 -18.42
CA HIS A 222 0.35 -10.02 -17.83
C HIS A 222 -1.03 -10.68 -18.04
N PRO A 223 -1.55 -10.79 -19.26
CA PRO A 223 -2.95 -11.14 -19.50
C PRO A 223 -3.38 -12.54 -19.03
N LYS A 224 -2.41 -13.45 -18.81
CA LYS A 224 -2.65 -14.81 -18.32
C LYS A 224 -2.49 -14.96 -16.81
N ASP A 225 -1.92 -13.97 -16.14
CA ASP A 225 -1.70 -14.02 -14.70
C ASP A 225 -3.02 -13.78 -13.93
N PRO A 226 -3.32 -14.55 -12.86
CA PRO A 226 -4.52 -14.34 -12.06
C PRO A 226 -4.67 -12.90 -11.53
N LEU A 227 -3.55 -12.22 -11.22
CA LEU A 227 -3.55 -10.83 -10.75
C LEU A 227 -4.02 -9.85 -11.81
N ALA A 228 -3.96 -10.18 -13.11
CA ALA A 228 -4.45 -9.29 -14.15
C ALA A 228 -5.95 -9.06 -14.03
N LYS A 229 -6.74 -10.10 -13.73
CA LYS A 229 -8.18 -9.96 -13.49
C LYS A 229 -8.44 -9.06 -12.28
N GLU A 230 -7.69 -9.26 -11.20
CA GLU A 230 -7.79 -8.41 -10.01
C GLU A 230 -7.43 -6.96 -10.33
N ALA A 231 -6.38 -6.72 -11.10
CA ALA A 231 -5.96 -5.39 -11.52
C ALA A 231 -7.03 -4.68 -12.35
N LEU A 232 -7.71 -5.38 -13.26
CA LEU A 232 -8.83 -4.81 -14.04
C LEU A 232 -10.01 -4.42 -13.14
N VAL A 233 -10.31 -5.24 -12.11
CA VAL A 233 -11.38 -4.94 -11.14
C VAL A 233 -11.02 -3.72 -10.30
N LYS A 234 -9.80 -3.69 -9.74
CA LYS A 234 -9.29 -2.55 -8.96
C LYS A 234 -9.24 -1.28 -9.81
N ALA A 235 -8.78 -1.36 -11.06
CA ALA A 235 -8.79 -0.26 -12.00
C ALA A 235 -10.22 0.26 -12.19
N ALA A 236 -11.18 -0.60 -12.55
CA ALA A 236 -12.57 -0.21 -12.73
C ALA A 236 -13.20 0.43 -11.46
N ALA A 237 -12.81 -0.02 -10.27
CA ALA A 237 -13.25 0.60 -9.02
C ALA A 237 -12.65 2.00 -8.81
N LEU A 238 -11.35 2.16 -9.01
CA LEU A 238 -10.66 3.45 -8.93
C LEU A 238 -11.16 4.43 -10.00
N GLU A 239 -11.45 3.94 -11.19
CA GLU A 239 -12.10 4.65 -12.28
C GLU A 239 -13.46 5.18 -11.84
N ARG A 240 -14.33 4.32 -11.29
CA ARG A 240 -15.64 4.77 -10.75
C ARG A 240 -15.49 5.81 -9.64
N ALA A 241 -14.42 5.75 -8.84
CA ALA A 241 -14.17 6.71 -7.77
C ALA A 241 -13.54 8.04 -8.27
N GLY A 242 -12.62 7.96 -9.24
CA GLY A 242 -11.84 9.08 -9.78
C GLY A 242 -12.46 9.77 -11.01
N PHE A 243 -13.47 9.18 -11.64
CA PHE A 243 -14.21 9.75 -12.76
C PHE A 243 -15.53 10.41 -12.37
N VAL A 244 -15.68 10.77 -11.09
CA VAL A 244 -16.79 11.58 -10.59
C VAL A 244 -16.34 13.03 -10.58
N ILE A 245 -17.05 13.87 -11.34
CA ILE A 245 -16.89 15.32 -11.25
C ILE A 245 -17.38 15.74 -9.86
N LYS A 246 -16.45 16.23 -9.03
CA LYS A 246 -16.78 16.78 -7.71
C LYS A 246 -17.48 18.13 -7.89
N ARG A 247 -18.70 18.24 -7.37
CA ARG A 247 -19.47 19.50 -7.40
C ARG A 247 -18.75 20.58 -6.59
N GLN A 248 -18.58 21.74 -7.18
CA GLN A 248 -18.01 22.95 -6.57
C GLN A 248 -19.11 23.97 -6.24
N PHE A 249 -20.24 23.88 -6.92
CA PHE A 249 -21.36 24.81 -6.74
C PHE A 249 -22.52 24.19 -5.97
N ASP A 250 -23.10 24.99 -5.09
CA ASP A 250 -24.31 24.64 -4.32
C ASP A 250 -25.51 24.49 -5.26
N ALA A 251 -26.31 23.44 -5.04
CA ALA A 251 -27.50 23.10 -5.83
C ALA A 251 -28.50 24.26 -5.94
N LYS A 252 -28.57 25.18 -4.96
CA LYS A 252 -29.47 26.34 -5.01
C LYS A 252 -29.19 27.33 -6.15
N PHE A 253 -27.95 27.33 -6.68
CA PHE A 253 -27.57 28.18 -7.82
C PHE A 253 -27.80 27.50 -9.17
N VAL A 254 -28.14 26.21 -9.18
CA VAL A 254 -28.43 25.47 -10.41
C VAL A 254 -29.78 25.95 -10.95
N ARG A 255 -29.84 26.13 -12.28
CA ARG A 255 -31.06 26.54 -12.99
C ARG A 255 -31.45 25.45 -13.98
N LYS A 256 -32.74 25.42 -14.33
CA LYS A 256 -33.24 24.46 -15.32
C LYS A 256 -32.56 24.72 -16.67
N TYR A 257 -32.21 23.64 -17.35
CA TYR A 257 -31.61 23.67 -18.67
C TYR A 257 -32.21 22.56 -19.53
N ALA A 258 -32.12 22.72 -20.85
CA ALA A 258 -32.50 21.70 -21.84
C ALA A 258 -31.27 21.26 -22.63
N VAL A 259 -31.11 19.95 -22.86
CA VAL A 259 -30.07 19.43 -23.75
C VAL A 259 -30.52 19.61 -25.19
N ARG A 260 -29.72 20.29 -26.02
CA ARG A 260 -30.00 20.49 -27.44
C ARG A 260 -29.40 19.38 -28.30
N ARG A 261 -28.13 19.05 -28.04
CA ARG A 261 -27.39 18.02 -28.77
C ARG A 261 -26.32 17.46 -27.85
N GLY A 262 -26.13 16.14 -27.89
CA GLY A 262 -25.03 15.47 -27.22
C GLY A 262 -24.47 14.37 -28.12
N GLY A 263 -23.18 14.10 -28.03
CA GLY A 263 -22.58 13.04 -28.82
C GLY A 263 -21.11 12.79 -28.52
N GLN A 264 -20.67 11.59 -28.88
CA GLN A 264 -19.28 11.18 -28.83
C GLN A 264 -18.56 11.61 -30.11
N ALA A 265 -17.38 12.21 -29.98
CA ALA A 265 -16.47 12.50 -31.08
C ALA A 265 -15.04 12.14 -30.67
N GLY A 266 -14.56 10.97 -31.11
CA GLY A 266 -13.26 10.45 -30.69
C GLY A 266 -13.19 10.26 -29.17
N GLN A 267 -12.18 10.86 -28.54
CA GLN A 267 -11.95 10.81 -27.09
C GLN A 267 -12.67 11.93 -26.31
N GLN A 268 -13.69 12.55 -26.91
CA GLN A 268 -14.43 13.65 -26.30
C GLN A 268 -15.95 13.43 -26.41
N TYR A 269 -16.64 13.50 -25.27
CA TYR A 269 -18.09 13.61 -25.19
C TYR A 269 -18.48 15.10 -25.09
N ALA A 270 -19.25 15.60 -26.05
CA ALA A 270 -19.66 17.00 -26.11
C ALA A 270 -21.17 17.13 -26.01
N VAL A 271 -21.63 18.10 -25.21
CA VAL A 271 -23.06 18.41 -25.05
C VAL A 271 -23.28 19.92 -25.12
N ASP A 272 -24.28 20.30 -25.90
CA ASP A 272 -24.80 21.66 -25.97
C ASP A 272 -26.10 21.75 -25.17
N ILE A 273 -26.17 22.69 -24.23
CA ILE A 273 -27.35 22.95 -23.40
C ILE A 273 -27.90 24.35 -23.64
N GLN A 274 -29.19 24.52 -23.38
CA GLN A 274 -29.90 25.79 -23.43
C GLN A 274 -30.38 26.18 -22.02
N ILE A 275 -30.11 27.42 -21.61
CA ILE A 275 -30.42 27.96 -20.29
C ILE A 275 -31.24 29.25 -20.41
N ALA A 276 -31.98 29.61 -19.37
CA ALA A 276 -32.77 30.85 -19.34
C ALA A 276 -31.88 32.10 -19.50
N ALA A 277 -32.42 33.12 -20.17
CA ALA A 277 -31.86 34.47 -20.13
C ALA A 277 -31.91 35.04 -18.70
N GLY A 278 -31.07 36.05 -18.42
CA GLY A 278 -31.05 36.76 -17.13
C GLY A 278 -30.25 36.11 -15.99
N LEU A 279 -29.61 34.97 -16.20
CA LEU A 279 -28.81 34.31 -15.17
C LEU A 279 -27.51 35.06 -14.85
N SER A 280 -27.17 35.14 -13.56
CA SER A 280 -25.87 35.62 -13.10
C SER A 280 -24.74 34.68 -13.53
N GLN A 281 -23.51 35.18 -13.55
CA GLN A 281 -22.34 34.36 -13.90
C GLN A 281 -22.22 33.11 -13.02
N ARG A 282 -22.54 33.24 -11.73
CA ARG A 282 -22.48 32.13 -10.77
C ARG A 282 -23.54 31.07 -11.06
N GLU A 283 -24.76 31.47 -11.41
CA GLU A 283 -25.82 30.53 -11.79
C GLU A 283 -25.49 29.83 -13.13
N VAL A 284 -24.88 30.55 -14.08
CA VAL A 284 -24.39 29.94 -15.34
C VAL A 284 -23.32 28.89 -15.04
N GLN A 285 -22.31 29.21 -14.21
CA GLN A 285 -21.27 28.23 -13.83
C GLN A 285 -21.85 27.01 -13.13
N ALA A 286 -22.71 27.21 -12.12
CA ALA A 286 -23.35 26.12 -11.39
C ALA A 286 -24.19 25.23 -12.31
N THR A 287 -24.90 25.82 -13.26
CA THR A 287 -25.73 25.08 -14.24
C THR A 287 -24.88 24.31 -15.24
N LEU A 288 -23.77 24.89 -15.70
CA LEU A 288 -22.80 24.19 -16.55
C LEU A 288 -22.15 23.01 -15.82
N GLU A 289 -21.83 23.15 -14.54
CA GLU A 289 -21.33 22.04 -13.71
C GLU A 289 -22.38 20.94 -13.53
N ASP A 290 -23.63 21.30 -13.23
CA ASP A 290 -24.71 20.31 -13.08
C ASP A 290 -24.90 19.49 -14.35
N ALA A 291 -24.90 20.17 -15.51
CA ALA A 291 -24.93 19.51 -16.81
C ALA A 291 -23.68 18.66 -17.06
N LEU A 292 -22.49 19.15 -16.71
CA LEU A 292 -21.25 18.40 -16.84
C LEU A 292 -21.31 17.10 -16.04
N VAL A 293 -21.76 17.15 -14.78
CA VAL A 293 -21.93 15.99 -13.90
C VAL A 293 -22.93 15.00 -14.49
N LYS A 294 -24.16 15.45 -14.79
CA LYS A 294 -25.25 14.57 -15.24
C LYS A 294 -25.00 13.96 -16.62
N GLU A 295 -24.52 14.77 -17.55
CA GLU A 295 -24.35 14.34 -18.93
C GLU A 295 -23.06 13.52 -19.12
N SER A 296 -22.05 13.70 -18.27
CA SER A 296 -20.83 12.90 -18.35
C SER A 296 -21.09 11.39 -18.27
N ALA A 297 -22.15 10.95 -17.57
CA ALA A 297 -22.49 9.53 -17.43
C ALA A 297 -22.81 8.84 -18.76
N LYS A 298 -23.13 9.59 -19.82
CA LYS A 298 -23.48 9.08 -21.15
C LYS A 298 -22.27 8.87 -22.06
N ARG A 299 -21.05 9.17 -21.60
CA ARG A 299 -19.82 9.00 -22.38
C ARG A 299 -19.52 7.53 -22.67
N ALA A 300 -18.93 7.25 -23.82
CA ALA A 300 -18.64 5.88 -24.25
C ALA A 300 -17.59 5.20 -23.35
N LYS A 301 -16.54 5.92 -22.96
CA LYS A 301 -15.48 5.41 -22.07
C LYS A 301 -15.28 6.32 -20.87
N PRO A 302 -15.03 5.75 -19.68
CA PRO A 302 -14.85 6.54 -18.47
C PRO A 302 -13.73 7.60 -18.55
N GLN A 303 -12.68 7.34 -19.34
CA GLN A 303 -11.55 8.24 -19.59
C GLN A 303 -11.76 9.35 -20.65
N ASP A 304 -12.92 9.39 -21.32
CA ASP A 304 -13.17 10.40 -22.34
C ASP A 304 -13.35 11.80 -21.73
N ASN A 305 -12.81 12.81 -22.41
CA ASN A 305 -12.95 14.21 -22.02
C ASN A 305 -14.41 14.65 -22.17
N VAL A 306 -14.88 15.52 -21.29
CA VAL A 306 -16.25 16.05 -21.36
C VAL A 306 -16.22 17.55 -21.63
N ARG A 307 -17.03 18.01 -22.58
CA ARG A 307 -17.29 19.43 -22.81
C ARG A 307 -18.78 19.71 -22.78
N VAL A 308 -19.20 20.60 -21.90
CA VAL A 308 -20.53 21.20 -21.93
C VAL A 308 -20.42 22.61 -22.45
N GLN A 309 -21.28 22.97 -23.39
CA GLN A 309 -21.39 24.34 -23.89
C GLN A 309 -22.82 24.85 -23.69
N GLY A 310 -22.95 26.00 -23.04
CA GLY A 310 -24.24 26.59 -22.71
C GLY A 310 -24.59 27.76 -23.62
N TYR A 311 -25.86 27.85 -24.01
CA TYR A 311 -26.43 28.94 -24.79
C TYR A 311 -27.66 29.50 -24.08
N PHE A 312 -27.84 30.83 -24.07
CA PHE A 312 -29.08 31.45 -23.63
C PHE A 312 -30.22 31.09 -24.59
N ASN A 313 -31.44 31.01 -24.08
CA ASN A 313 -32.62 30.67 -24.87
C ASN A 313 -33.11 31.81 -25.76
N TYR A 314 -32.93 33.07 -25.36
CA TYR A 314 -33.25 34.24 -26.17
C TYR A 314 -32.44 35.49 -25.76
N PRO A 315 -31.91 36.28 -26.70
CA PRO A 315 -31.50 35.80 -28.03
C PRO A 315 -30.48 34.66 -27.88
N ILE A 316 -30.48 33.71 -28.81
CA ILE A 316 -29.57 32.56 -28.77
C ILE A 316 -28.12 33.06 -28.90
N THR A 317 -27.43 33.07 -27.76
CA THR A 317 -26.07 33.58 -27.60
C THR A 317 -25.32 32.66 -26.66
N ARG A 318 -24.00 32.61 -26.78
CA ARG A 318 -23.18 31.75 -25.93
C ARG A 318 -23.17 32.28 -24.50
N ALA A 319 -23.47 31.40 -23.56
CA ALA A 319 -23.45 31.72 -22.13
C ALA A 319 -22.11 31.32 -21.49
N GLY A 320 -21.53 30.20 -21.94
CA GLY A 320 -20.25 29.72 -21.45
C GLY A 320 -19.96 28.27 -21.83
N ALA A 321 -18.89 27.72 -21.28
CA ALA A 321 -18.51 26.33 -21.43
C ALA A 321 -17.84 25.79 -20.16
N ALA A 322 -18.04 24.49 -19.91
CA ALA A 322 -17.32 23.71 -18.93
C ALA A 322 -16.57 22.59 -19.65
N THR A 323 -15.27 22.45 -19.39
CA THR A 323 -14.46 21.35 -19.91
C THR A 323 -13.86 20.58 -18.75
N TRP A 324 -13.89 19.25 -18.84
CA TRP A 324 -13.31 18.39 -17.84
C TRP A 324 -12.58 17.24 -18.48
N THR A 325 -11.33 17.07 -18.05
CA THR A 325 -10.54 15.87 -18.30
C THR A 325 -10.59 15.04 -17.02
N PRO A 326 -10.95 13.75 -17.12
CA PRO A 326 -10.79 12.79 -16.05
C PRO A 326 -9.54 12.97 -15.19
N GLY A 327 -9.72 13.07 -13.87
CA GLY A 327 -8.61 13.30 -12.92
C GLY A 327 -8.16 14.75 -12.76
N LYS A 328 -8.71 15.70 -13.53
CA LYS A 328 -8.43 17.14 -13.39
C LYS A 328 -9.63 17.88 -12.79
N VAL A 329 -9.37 19.09 -12.30
CA VAL A 329 -10.43 20.01 -11.88
C VAL A 329 -11.16 20.54 -13.13
N PRO A 330 -12.50 20.58 -13.16
CA PRO A 330 -13.24 21.17 -14.27
C PRO A 330 -12.86 22.64 -14.49
N ILE A 331 -12.76 23.05 -15.74
CA ILE A 331 -12.44 24.42 -16.15
C ILE A 331 -13.71 25.07 -16.69
N TYR A 332 -14.06 26.23 -16.15
CA TYR A 332 -15.25 27.00 -16.53
C TYR A 332 -14.87 28.30 -17.25
N ARG A 333 -15.54 28.61 -18.35
CA ARG A 333 -15.44 29.89 -19.05
C ARG A 333 -16.85 30.44 -19.24
N VAL A 334 -17.17 31.55 -18.60
CA VAL A 334 -18.49 32.20 -18.72
C VAL A 334 -18.35 33.52 -19.46
N GLU A 335 -19.24 33.74 -20.41
CA GLU A 335 -19.25 34.95 -21.21
C GLU A 335 -20.07 36.04 -20.50
N LYS A 336 -19.49 37.23 -20.36
CA LYS A 336 -20.25 38.41 -19.92
C LYS A 336 -21.18 38.83 -21.06
N ARG A 337 -22.47 38.97 -20.77
CA ARG A 337 -23.41 39.54 -21.73
C ARG A 337 -23.03 40.98 -22.06
N LYS A 338 -22.97 41.28 -23.36
CA LYS A 338 -22.75 42.66 -23.84
C LYS A 338 -24.02 43.49 -23.62
N THR A 339 -23.86 44.78 -23.31
CA THR A 339 -24.93 45.74 -22.99
C THR A 339 -26.08 45.74 -24.01
N LYS A 340 -25.77 45.57 -25.31
CA LYS A 340 -26.76 45.49 -26.39
C LYS A 340 -27.78 44.35 -26.24
N HIS A 341 -27.39 43.23 -25.62
CA HIS A 341 -28.29 42.09 -25.39
C HIS A 341 -29.13 42.25 -24.13
N LEU A 342 -28.65 43.02 -23.14
CA LEU A 342 -29.44 43.38 -21.95
C LEU A 342 -30.58 44.35 -22.31
N LEU A 343 -30.35 45.24 -23.27
CA LEU A 343 -31.37 46.18 -23.76
C LEU A 343 -32.51 45.49 -24.53
N LEU A 344 -32.22 44.38 -25.24
CA LEU A 344 -33.23 43.58 -25.93
C LEU A 344 -34.17 42.85 -24.94
N ASP A 345 -33.65 42.40 -23.80
CA ASP A 345 -34.45 41.79 -22.75
C ASP A 345 -35.36 42.83 -22.06
N LEU A 346 -34.83 44.02 -21.73
CA LEU A 346 -35.63 45.12 -21.16
C LEU A 346 -36.74 45.59 -22.11
N GLY A 347 -36.47 45.63 -23.42
CA GLY A 347 -37.47 45.99 -24.42
C GLY A 347 -38.63 45.00 -24.51
N LEU A 348 -38.39 43.71 -24.24
CA LEU A 348 -39.42 42.68 -24.22
C LEU A 348 -40.18 42.62 -22.90
N ASP A 349 -39.53 42.88 -21.77
CA ASP A 349 -40.21 43.01 -20.47
C ASP A 349 -41.19 44.20 -20.46
N ILE A 350 -40.86 45.30 -21.15
CA ILE A 350 -41.76 46.45 -21.33
C ILE A 350 -42.95 46.10 -22.25
N LEU A 351 -42.74 45.27 -23.27
CA LEU A 351 -43.79 44.86 -24.22
C LEU A 351 -44.74 43.76 -23.68
N ASN A 352 -44.36 43.10 -22.59
CA ASN A 352 -45.14 42.02 -21.96
C ASN A 352 -45.75 42.43 -20.60
N GLN A 353 -45.77 43.72 -20.24
CA GLN A 353 -46.60 44.19 -19.12
C GLN A 353 -48.07 44.26 -19.60
N PRO A 354 -49.04 43.72 -18.83
CA PRO A 354 -50.44 43.66 -19.23
C PRO A 354 -51.12 45.04 -19.33
#